data_AF-A0A7J7M9U5-F1
#
_entry.id   AF-A0A7J7M9U5-F1
#
_cell.length_a   1.000
_cell.length_b   1.000
_cell.length_c   1.000
_cell.angle_alpha   90.00
_cell.angle_beta   90.00
_cell.angle_gamma   90.00
#
_symmetry.space_group_name_H-M   'P 1'
#
loop_
_entity.id
_entity.type
_entity.pdbx_description
1 polymer ?
#
loop_
_entity_poly.entity_id
_entity_poly.type
_entity_poly.pdbx_seq_one_letter_code
_entity_poly.pdbx_strand_id
1 'polypeptide(L)'
;MTVAELSLITNTIQHCPAPCNFLVFGLSHETLLWKALNHNGRTVFVDENQYYVAAFEEKHLDIEAYDVQYTTKCKLGINDLPSHIYEVGWDVILVDGPRGYYPSAPGRMSAIFTAGVLARSKGSSATKTTHVFIHDFGREVERICSDEYLCQENLVETKDFMGHFVLERMGAKTFQFCRNRMPLLPSASSK
;
A
#
# COMPACT_ATOMS: atom_id res chain seq x y z
N MET A 1 4.88 -9.85 -10.26
CA MET A 1 6.10 -9.65 -9.44
C MET A 1 7.17 -10.70 -9.76
N THR A 2 8.45 -10.43 -9.46
CA THR A 2 9.53 -11.44 -9.53
C THR A 2 9.42 -12.45 -8.38
N VAL A 3 10.07 -13.61 -8.50
CA VAL A 3 10.09 -14.62 -7.41
C VAL A 3 10.69 -14.04 -6.12
N ALA A 4 11.68 -13.16 -6.23
CA ALA A 4 12.30 -12.53 -5.08
C ALA A 4 11.35 -11.56 -4.36
N GLU A 5 10.60 -10.77 -5.12
CA GLU A 5 9.56 -9.87 -4.60
C GLU A 5 8.43 -10.65 -3.91
N LEU A 6 7.94 -11.73 -4.55
CA LEU A 6 6.92 -12.61 -3.96
C LEU A 6 7.41 -13.23 -2.64
N SER A 7 8.67 -13.64 -2.60
CA SER A 7 9.26 -14.26 -1.41
C SER A 7 9.33 -13.28 -0.24
N LEU A 8 9.61 -12.00 -0.52
CA LEU A 8 9.68 -10.96 0.50
C LEU A 8 8.32 -10.73 1.19
N ILE A 9 7.25 -10.58 0.40
CA ILE A 9 5.88 -10.42 0.90
C ILE A 9 5.43 -11.69 1.64
N THR A 10 5.64 -12.87 1.02
CA THR A 10 5.23 -14.16 1.59
C THR A 10 5.87 -14.42 2.95
N ASN A 11 7.19 -14.18 3.06
CA ASN A 11 7.92 -14.33 4.31
C ASN A 11 7.36 -13.41 5.41
N THR A 12 6.96 -12.19 5.04
CA THR A 12 6.37 -11.22 5.98
C THR A 12 5.00 -11.67 6.46
N ILE A 13 4.13 -12.15 5.57
CA ILE A 13 2.79 -12.67 5.92
C ILE A 13 2.91 -13.92 6.81
N GLN A 14 3.83 -14.83 6.50
CA GLN A 14 4.02 -16.07 7.27
C GLN A 14 4.51 -15.84 8.71
N HIS A 15 5.24 -14.75 8.94
CA HIS A 15 5.72 -14.36 10.28
C HIS A 15 4.83 -13.31 10.95
N CYS A 16 3.73 -12.92 10.31
CA CYS A 16 2.77 -11.98 10.87
C CYS A 16 1.94 -12.65 11.98
N PRO A 17 1.79 -12.02 13.16
CA PRO A 17 0.94 -12.54 14.22
C PRO A 17 -0.51 -12.70 13.76
N ALA A 18 -1.13 -13.85 14.06
CA ALA A 18 -2.51 -14.10 13.70
C ALA A 18 -3.51 -13.46 14.69
N PRO A 19 -4.64 -12.90 14.22
CA PRO A 19 -4.99 -12.71 12.81
C PRO A 19 -4.20 -11.56 12.18
N CYS A 20 -3.63 -11.79 10.99
CA CYS A 20 -2.90 -10.77 10.26
C CYS A 20 -3.85 -9.99 9.34
N ASN A 21 -3.90 -8.66 9.50
CA ASN A 21 -4.66 -7.78 8.62
C ASN A 21 -3.78 -7.37 7.43
N PHE A 22 -4.13 -7.86 6.24
CA PHE A 22 -3.42 -7.59 4.99
C PHE A 22 -4.29 -6.79 4.02
N LEU A 23 -3.85 -5.57 3.67
CA LEU A 23 -4.49 -4.73 2.66
C LEU A 23 -3.68 -4.77 1.37
N VAL A 24 -4.36 -4.95 0.23
CA VAL A 24 -3.75 -4.94 -1.09
C VAL A 24 -4.45 -3.90 -1.96
N PHE A 25 -3.71 -2.89 -2.41
CA PHE A 25 -4.14 -2.02 -3.50
C PHE A 25 -3.74 -2.69 -4.81
N GLY A 26 -4.72 -3.04 -5.64
CA GLY A 26 -4.59 -3.74 -6.92
C GLY A 26 -5.05 -5.20 -6.86
N LEU A 27 -5.84 -5.61 -7.84
CA LEU A 27 -6.13 -7.01 -8.16
C LEU A 27 -5.19 -7.49 -9.27
N SER A 28 -4.52 -8.61 -9.02
CA SER A 28 -3.53 -9.18 -9.93
C SER A 28 -3.64 -10.71 -9.98
N HIS A 29 -2.73 -11.37 -10.71
CA HIS A 29 -2.72 -12.83 -10.78
C HIS A 29 -2.35 -13.46 -9.42
N GLU A 30 -1.71 -12.69 -8.56
CA GLU A 30 -1.30 -13.06 -7.21
C GLU A 30 -2.41 -12.92 -6.15
N THR A 31 -3.58 -12.36 -6.48
CA THR A 31 -4.70 -12.17 -5.53
C THR A 31 -5.07 -13.45 -4.77
N LEU A 32 -5.21 -14.57 -5.47
CA LEU A 32 -5.54 -15.86 -4.83
C LEU A 32 -4.40 -16.41 -3.98
N LEU A 33 -3.15 -16.14 -4.35
CA LEU A 33 -1.97 -16.49 -3.56
C LEU A 33 -2.00 -15.74 -2.22
N TRP A 34 -2.25 -14.42 -2.25
CA TRP A 34 -2.36 -13.59 -1.06
C TRP A 34 -3.48 -14.03 -0.12
N LYS A 35 -4.64 -14.39 -0.68
CA LYS A 35 -5.76 -14.93 0.09
C LYS A 35 -5.41 -16.27 0.74
N ALA A 36 -4.77 -17.19 0.01
CA ALA A 36 -4.41 -18.51 0.53
C ALA A 36 -3.32 -18.45 1.61
N LEU A 37 -2.29 -17.61 1.43
CA LEU A 37 -1.22 -17.44 2.41
C LEU A 37 -1.72 -16.87 3.73
N ASN A 38 -2.66 -15.93 3.69
CA ASN A 38 -3.24 -15.28 4.87
C ASN A 38 -4.59 -15.90 5.32
N HIS A 39 -4.77 -17.21 5.15
CA HIS A 39 -6.05 -17.90 5.42
C HIS A 39 -6.57 -17.79 6.86
N ASN A 40 -5.70 -17.56 7.85
CA ASN A 40 -6.07 -17.35 9.26
C ASN A 40 -6.21 -15.85 9.62
N GLY A 41 -6.06 -14.96 8.65
CA GLY A 41 -6.15 -13.52 8.82
C GLY A 41 -7.27 -12.92 7.98
N ARG A 42 -7.25 -11.59 7.84
CA ARG A 42 -8.14 -10.85 6.95
C ARG A 42 -7.32 -10.27 5.81
N THR A 43 -7.70 -10.59 4.58
CA THR A 43 -7.12 -9.97 3.38
C THR A 43 -8.19 -9.17 2.67
N VAL A 44 -7.92 -7.89 2.43
CA VAL A 44 -8.81 -6.98 1.69
C VAL A 44 -8.12 -6.47 0.45
N PHE A 45 -8.84 -6.47 -0.67
CA PHE A 45 -8.37 -5.96 -1.94
C PHE A 45 -9.11 -4.67 -2.32
N VAL A 46 -8.41 -3.74 -2.93
CA VAL A 46 -8.95 -2.47 -3.41
C VAL A 46 -8.45 -2.22 -4.83
N ASP A 47 -9.34 -2.05 -5.81
CA ASP A 47 -8.97 -1.87 -7.21
C ASP A 47 -9.80 -0.78 -7.90
N GLU A 48 -9.26 -0.11 -8.92
CA GLU A 48 -10.00 0.91 -9.67
C GLU A 48 -11.06 0.35 -10.64
N ASN A 49 -10.98 -0.93 -10.98
CA ASN A 49 -11.79 -1.53 -12.02
C ASN A 49 -12.95 -2.35 -11.43
N GLN A 50 -14.12 -1.71 -11.35
CA GLN A 50 -15.38 -2.34 -10.90
C GLN A 50 -15.69 -3.67 -11.58
N TYR A 51 -15.35 -3.84 -12.86
CA TYR A 51 -15.63 -5.07 -13.59
C TYR A 51 -14.70 -6.21 -13.16
N TYR A 52 -13.44 -5.88 -12.83
CA TYR A 52 -12.50 -6.86 -12.29
C TYR A 52 -12.89 -7.27 -10.88
N VAL A 53 -13.28 -6.32 -10.03
CA VAL A 53 -13.78 -6.58 -8.67
C VAL A 53 -14.99 -7.51 -8.72
N ALA A 54 -16.04 -7.13 -9.47
CA ALA A 54 -17.25 -7.94 -9.60
C ALA A 54 -16.96 -9.36 -10.14
N ALA A 55 -16.07 -9.49 -11.13
CA ALA A 55 -15.70 -10.79 -11.69
C ALA A 55 -14.93 -11.68 -10.70
N PHE A 56 -14.14 -11.10 -9.79
CA PHE A 56 -13.46 -11.83 -8.72
C PHE A 56 -14.45 -12.26 -7.65
N GLU A 57 -15.33 -11.37 -7.19
CA GLU A 57 -16.35 -11.68 -6.19
C GLU A 57 -17.34 -12.75 -6.67
N GLU A 58 -17.75 -12.72 -7.94
CA GLU A 58 -18.62 -13.74 -8.54
C GLU A 58 -17.98 -15.13 -8.53
N LYS A 59 -16.68 -15.21 -8.79
CA LYS A 59 -15.94 -16.49 -8.87
C LYS A 59 -15.44 -16.99 -7.52
N HIS A 60 -15.27 -16.10 -6.56
CA HIS A 60 -14.62 -16.38 -5.28
C HIS A 60 -15.41 -15.73 -4.14
N LEU A 61 -16.37 -16.49 -3.60
CA LEU A 61 -17.32 -16.02 -2.58
C LEU A 61 -16.66 -15.60 -1.25
N ASP A 62 -15.39 -15.93 -1.04
CA ASP A 62 -14.62 -15.64 0.18
C ASP A 62 -13.62 -14.49 0.02
N ILE A 63 -13.58 -13.84 -1.15
CA ILE A 63 -12.79 -12.64 -1.39
C ILE A 63 -13.54 -11.40 -0.89
N GLU A 64 -12.83 -10.57 -0.11
CA GLU A 64 -13.27 -9.23 0.25
C GLU A 64 -12.54 -8.24 -0.66
N ALA A 65 -13.25 -7.67 -1.63
CA ALA A 65 -12.70 -6.69 -2.58
C ALA A 65 -13.62 -5.47 -2.70
N TYR A 66 -13.05 -4.31 -2.97
CA TYR A 66 -13.80 -3.07 -3.17
C TYR A 66 -13.31 -2.34 -4.41
N ASP A 67 -14.24 -1.84 -5.22
CA ASP A 67 -13.92 -0.89 -6.27
C ASP A 67 -13.82 0.53 -5.70
N VAL A 68 -12.81 1.28 -6.14
CA VAL A 68 -12.57 2.66 -5.68
C VAL A 68 -12.27 3.58 -6.84
N GLN A 69 -12.45 4.88 -6.64
CA GLN A 69 -12.16 5.89 -7.66
C GLN A 69 -11.00 6.79 -7.25
N TYR A 70 -9.94 6.80 -8.06
CA TYR A 70 -8.78 7.67 -7.84
C TYR A 70 -8.95 9.07 -8.46
N THR A 71 -10.01 9.29 -9.24
CA THR A 71 -10.31 10.58 -9.86
C THR A 71 -11.06 11.50 -8.90
N THR A 72 -10.35 12.37 -8.19
CA THR A 72 -10.99 13.32 -7.27
C THR A 72 -10.44 14.75 -7.45
N LYS A 73 -11.19 15.75 -6.95
CA LYS A 73 -10.72 17.15 -6.87
C LYS A 73 -9.50 17.29 -5.93
N CYS A 74 -9.35 16.35 -4.99
CA CYS A 74 -8.18 16.19 -4.13
C CYS A 74 -7.23 15.16 -4.74
N LYS A 75 -6.05 15.60 -5.19
CA LYS A 75 -5.11 14.73 -5.92
C LYS A 75 -4.65 13.48 -5.16
N LEU A 76 -4.82 13.43 -3.84
CA LEU A 76 -4.36 12.35 -2.97
C LEU A 76 -5.50 11.49 -2.38
N GLY A 77 -6.75 11.93 -2.49
CA GLY A 77 -7.90 11.20 -1.95
C GLY A 77 -8.25 10.00 -2.82
N ILE A 78 -8.60 8.88 -2.18
CA ILE A 78 -9.29 7.76 -2.83
C ILE A 78 -10.78 7.94 -2.51
N ASN A 79 -11.61 8.11 -3.53
CA ASN A 79 -13.06 8.15 -3.36
C ASN A 79 -13.59 6.72 -3.18
N ASP A 80 -14.72 6.64 -2.48
CA ASP A 80 -15.46 5.39 -2.25
C ASP A 80 -14.68 4.31 -1.49
N LEU A 81 -13.53 4.66 -0.87
CA LEU A 81 -12.87 3.77 0.07
C LEU A 81 -13.76 3.60 1.31
N PRO A 82 -14.21 2.38 1.66
CA PRO A 82 -15.14 2.18 2.76
C PRO A 82 -14.58 2.66 4.11
N SER A 83 -15.41 3.31 4.92
CA SER A 83 -14.97 3.93 6.19
C SER A 83 -14.26 2.95 7.13
N HIS A 84 -14.75 1.71 7.19
CA HIS A 84 -14.18 0.68 8.05
C HIS A 84 -12.72 0.33 7.69
N ILE A 85 -12.25 0.58 6.46
CA ILE A 85 -10.85 0.36 6.06
C ILE A 85 -9.90 1.28 6.83
N TYR A 86 -10.37 2.47 7.21
CA TYR A 86 -9.60 3.43 8.02
C TYR A 86 -9.54 3.06 9.50
N GLU A 87 -10.39 2.16 9.96
CA GLU A 87 -10.51 1.74 11.37
C GLU A 87 -9.70 0.47 11.66
N VAL A 88 -9.24 -0.22 10.62
CA VAL A 88 -8.44 -1.44 10.73
C VAL A 88 -6.99 -1.10 11.04
N GLY A 89 -6.44 -1.77 12.04
CA GLY A 89 -5.00 -1.79 12.27
C GLY A 89 -4.36 -2.76 11.28
N TRP A 90 -3.90 -2.26 10.14
CA TRP A 90 -3.23 -3.08 9.14
C TRP A 90 -1.85 -3.51 9.64
N ASP A 91 -1.49 -4.78 9.42
CA ASP A 91 -0.17 -5.33 9.74
C ASP A 91 0.73 -5.32 8.50
N VAL A 92 0.13 -5.59 7.34
CA VAL A 92 0.79 -5.57 6.04
C VAL A 92 -0.06 -4.77 5.06
N ILE A 93 0.57 -3.91 4.27
CA ILE A 93 -0.05 -3.21 3.14
C ILE A 93 0.81 -3.43 1.90
N LEU A 94 0.21 -3.88 0.81
CA LEU A 94 0.84 -3.99 -0.50
C LEU A 94 0.22 -2.97 -1.46
N VAL A 95 1.05 -2.15 -2.10
CA VAL A 95 0.65 -1.23 -3.16
C VAL A 95 1.14 -1.76 -4.50
N ASP A 96 0.27 -2.51 -5.19
CA ASP A 96 0.52 -3.10 -6.51
C ASP A 96 -0.32 -2.44 -7.62
N GLY A 97 -1.37 -1.70 -7.27
CA GLY A 97 -2.16 -0.82 -8.12
C GLY A 97 -2.38 0.56 -7.48
N PRO A 98 -3.03 1.50 -8.19
CA PRO A 98 -3.57 1.40 -9.55
C PRO A 98 -2.47 1.50 -10.62
N ARG A 99 -2.82 1.22 -11.87
CA ARG A 99 -1.86 1.30 -12.99
C ARG A 99 -1.33 2.73 -13.19
N GLY A 100 -0.05 2.85 -13.55
CA GLY A 100 0.64 4.13 -13.75
C GLY A 100 1.46 4.24 -15.04
N TYR A 101 1.30 3.33 -16.00
CA TYR A 101 2.18 3.27 -17.20
C TYR A 101 1.75 4.17 -18.37
N TYR A 102 0.72 5.01 -18.21
CA TYR A 102 0.27 5.97 -19.23
C TYR A 102 -0.10 7.33 -18.61
N PRO A 103 -0.07 8.45 -19.36
CA PRO A 103 -0.13 9.81 -18.78
C PRO A 103 -1.43 10.16 -18.04
N SER A 104 -2.56 9.56 -18.41
CA SER A 104 -3.85 9.74 -17.75
C SER A 104 -4.16 8.67 -16.71
N ALA A 105 -3.22 7.75 -16.46
CA ALA A 105 -3.39 6.72 -15.46
C ALA A 105 -3.39 7.35 -14.07
N PRO A 106 -4.17 6.83 -13.11
CA PRO A 106 -4.18 7.36 -11.75
C PRO A 106 -2.78 7.37 -11.11
N GLY A 107 -1.98 6.35 -11.40
CA GLY A 107 -0.68 6.14 -10.77
C GLY A 107 -0.78 5.83 -9.27
N ARG A 108 0.31 5.36 -8.68
CA ARG A 108 0.29 4.84 -7.30
C ARG A 108 0.37 5.92 -6.21
N MET A 109 0.43 7.20 -6.57
CA MET A 109 0.60 8.30 -5.61
C MET A 109 -0.46 8.29 -4.50
N SER A 110 -1.75 8.22 -4.85
CA SER A 110 -2.84 8.22 -3.86
C SER A 110 -2.87 6.94 -3.01
N ALA A 111 -2.50 5.79 -3.59
CA ALA A 111 -2.40 4.54 -2.88
C ALA A 111 -1.21 4.54 -1.89
N ILE A 112 -0.04 5.06 -2.30
CA ILE A 112 1.13 5.24 -1.43
C ILE A 112 0.81 6.20 -0.28
N PHE A 113 0.17 7.33 -0.58
CA PHE A 113 -0.27 8.29 0.44
C PHE A 113 -1.23 7.62 1.44
N THR A 114 -2.26 6.93 0.94
CA THR A 114 -3.25 6.25 1.78
C THR A 114 -2.60 5.15 2.61
N ALA A 115 -1.69 4.35 2.05
CA ALA A 115 -0.91 3.38 2.79
C ALA A 115 -0.10 4.03 3.92
N GLY A 116 0.53 5.19 3.66
CA GLY A 116 1.24 5.96 4.67
C GLY A 116 0.36 6.45 5.83
N VAL A 117 -0.87 6.87 5.52
CA VAL A 117 -1.88 7.27 6.51
C VAL A 117 -2.34 6.05 7.31
N LEU A 118 -2.75 4.97 6.65
CA LEU A 118 -3.27 3.75 7.27
C LEU A 118 -2.23 3.07 8.15
N ALA A 119 -0.98 2.96 7.69
CA ALA A 119 0.13 2.37 8.43
C ALA A 119 0.43 3.07 9.77
N ARG A 120 0.09 4.36 9.87
CA ARG A 120 0.27 5.19 11.08
C ARG A 120 -0.99 5.36 11.89
N SER A 121 -2.15 5.03 11.32
CA SER A 121 -3.46 5.26 11.91
C SER A 121 -3.68 4.37 13.13
N LYS A 122 -4.65 4.79 13.96
CA LYS A 122 -5.07 4.00 15.11
C LYS A 122 -6.00 2.90 14.63
N GLY A 123 -5.57 1.66 14.84
CA GLY A 123 -6.43 0.50 14.71
C GLY A 123 -6.03 -0.58 15.71
N SER A 124 -6.94 -1.51 15.95
CA SER A 124 -6.72 -2.66 16.85
C SER A 124 -5.94 -3.75 16.14
N SER A 125 -4.63 -3.57 15.92
CA SER A 125 -3.76 -4.70 15.60
C SER A 125 -2.78 -4.98 16.74
N ALA A 126 -2.41 -6.25 16.85
CA ALA A 126 -1.49 -6.78 17.85
C ALA A 126 -0.05 -6.22 17.68
N THR A 127 0.30 -5.75 16.48
CA THR A 127 1.61 -5.20 16.17
C THR A 127 1.64 -3.69 16.38
N LYS A 128 2.83 -3.16 16.70
CA LYS A 128 3.06 -1.70 16.79
C LYS A 128 3.50 -1.08 15.47
N THR A 129 3.78 -1.91 14.48
CA THR A 129 4.41 -1.55 13.22
C THR A 129 3.66 -2.16 12.06
N THR A 130 3.57 -1.42 10.96
CA THR A 130 2.95 -1.89 9.72
C THR A 130 4.05 -2.07 8.67
N HIS A 131 4.09 -3.23 8.01
CA HIS A 131 4.93 -3.44 6.84
C HIS A 131 4.22 -2.88 5.59
N VAL A 132 4.89 -2.04 4.82
CA VAL A 132 4.35 -1.48 3.57
C VAL A 132 5.27 -1.85 2.42
N PHE A 133 4.71 -2.49 1.41
CA PHE A 133 5.40 -2.90 0.18
C PHE A 133 4.93 -2.06 -0.98
N ILE A 134 5.87 -1.43 -1.69
CA ILE A 134 5.59 -0.63 -2.89
C ILE A 134 6.18 -1.37 -4.10
N HIS A 135 5.32 -1.82 -5.01
CA HIS A 135 5.74 -2.40 -6.28
C HIS A 135 6.06 -1.30 -7.32
N ASP A 136 6.82 -1.63 -8.36
CA ASP A 136 7.35 -0.68 -9.36
C ASP A 136 8.20 0.47 -8.73
N PHE A 137 8.84 0.24 -7.58
CA PHE A 137 9.67 1.21 -6.85
C PHE A 137 10.90 1.71 -7.62
N GLY A 138 11.19 1.16 -8.81
CA GLY A 138 12.20 1.72 -9.71
C GLY A 138 11.78 3.02 -10.40
N ARG A 139 10.48 3.34 -10.43
CA ARG A 139 9.93 4.53 -11.10
C ARG A 139 10.03 5.77 -10.22
N GLU A 140 10.33 6.90 -10.83
CA GLU A 140 10.57 8.17 -10.13
C GLU A 140 9.37 8.60 -9.26
N VAL A 141 8.14 8.48 -9.78
CA VAL A 141 6.93 8.90 -9.05
C VAL A 141 6.75 8.07 -7.79
N GLU A 142 6.84 6.74 -7.90
CA GLU A 142 6.74 5.82 -6.77
C GLU A 142 7.83 6.08 -5.73
N ARG A 143 9.08 6.35 -6.14
CA ARG A 143 10.16 6.71 -5.22
C ARG A 143 9.89 8.02 -4.49
N ILE A 144 9.60 9.09 -5.24
CA ILE A 144 9.33 10.42 -4.65
C ILE A 144 8.15 10.37 -3.68
N CYS A 145 7.06 9.69 -4.06
CA CYS A 145 5.88 9.58 -3.19
C CYS A 145 6.18 8.75 -1.94
N SER A 146 6.97 7.68 -2.07
CA SER A 146 7.37 6.88 -0.92
C SER A 146 8.29 7.66 0.01
N ASP A 147 9.23 8.44 -0.51
CA ASP A 147 10.12 9.28 0.28
C ASP A 147 9.35 10.37 1.04
N GLU A 148 8.30 10.95 0.43
CA GLU A 148 7.47 11.99 1.08
C GLU A 148 6.50 11.42 2.12
N TYR A 149 5.90 10.24 1.88
CA TYR A 149 4.80 9.71 2.72
C TYR A 149 5.17 8.48 3.56
N LEU A 150 6.13 7.67 3.12
CA LEU A 150 6.63 6.52 3.89
C LEU A 150 7.94 6.84 4.59
N CYS A 151 8.71 7.79 4.06
CA CYS A 151 9.96 8.31 4.58
C CYS A 151 11.13 7.36 4.43
N GLN A 152 12.24 7.88 3.90
CA GLN A 152 13.44 7.10 3.64
C GLN A 152 14.02 6.46 4.91
N GLU A 153 13.83 7.09 6.09
CA GLU A 153 14.23 6.51 7.37
C GLU A 153 13.51 5.21 7.73
N ASN A 154 12.36 4.93 7.13
CA ASN A 154 11.57 3.71 7.36
C ASN A 154 11.82 2.63 6.29
N LEU A 155 12.65 2.90 5.27
CA LEU A 155 13.00 1.93 4.24
C LEU A 155 13.92 0.86 4.83
N VAL A 156 13.47 -0.39 4.82
CA VAL A 156 14.22 -1.55 5.32
C VAL A 156 15.11 -2.13 4.23
N GLU A 157 14.53 -2.41 3.07
CA GLU A 157 15.27 -2.94 1.93
C GLU A 157 14.56 -2.64 0.60
N THR A 158 15.33 -2.73 -0.48
CA THR A 158 14.80 -2.73 -1.85
C THR A 158 15.18 -4.06 -2.50
N LYS A 159 14.20 -4.77 -3.03
CA LYS A 159 14.39 -6.04 -3.73
C LYS A 159 13.83 -5.91 -5.13
N ASP A 160 14.68 -6.00 -6.14
CA ASP A 160 14.32 -5.75 -7.54
C ASP A 160 13.59 -4.42 -7.71
N PHE A 161 12.29 -4.43 -8.03
CA PHE A 161 11.44 -3.23 -8.16
C PHE A 161 10.48 -3.07 -6.99
N MET A 162 10.79 -3.66 -5.84
CA MET A 162 9.98 -3.56 -4.63
C MET A 162 10.71 -2.80 -3.52
N GLY A 163 10.05 -1.79 -2.97
CA GLY A 163 10.48 -1.12 -1.74
C GLY A 163 9.74 -1.70 -0.53
N HIS A 164 10.47 -2.05 0.53
CA HIS A 164 9.91 -2.51 1.80
C HIS A 164 10.14 -1.48 2.91
N PHE A 165 9.05 -1.00 3.47
CA PHE A 165 9.05 -0.02 4.55
C PHE A 165 8.43 -0.62 5.82
N VAL A 166 8.91 -0.20 6.98
CA VAL A 166 8.32 -0.57 8.28
C VAL A 166 8.02 0.71 9.06
N LEU A 167 6.75 0.92 9.37
CA LEU A 167 6.26 2.18 9.92
C LEU A 167 5.65 1.96 11.30
N GLU A 168 6.07 2.78 12.26
CA GLU A 168 5.48 2.79 13.59
C GLU A 168 4.15 3.54 13.61
N ARG A 169 3.21 3.07 14.43
CA ARG A 169 1.98 3.82 14.70
C ARG A 169 2.29 5.17 15.34
N MET A 170 1.65 6.22 14.84
CA MET A 170 1.84 7.55 15.39
C MET A 170 0.93 7.82 16.58
N GLY A 171 1.45 8.59 17.53
CA GLY A 171 0.63 9.13 18.61
C GLY A 171 -0.45 10.08 18.08
N ALA A 172 -1.53 10.23 18.84
CA ALA A 172 -2.73 10.98 18.44
C ALA A 172 -2.52 12.46 18.06
N LYS A 173 -1.33 13.01 18.33
CA LYS A 173 -0.98 14.43 18.14
C LYS A 173 0.14 14.64 17.12
N THR A 174 0.58 13.58 16.44
CA THR A 174 1.66 13.67 15.45
C THR A 174 1.08 13.55 14.04
N PHE A 175 1.26 14.60 13.25
CA PHE A 175 0.71 14.70 11.89
C PHE A 175 1.79 14.79 10.80
N GLN A 176 3.07 14.76 11.18
CA GLN A 176 4.20 14.78 10.25
C GLN A 176 4.54 13.36 9.83
N PHE A 177 4.74 13.14 8.52
CA PHE A 177 5.15 11.83 8.02
C PHE A 177 6.59 11.50 8.44
N CYS A 178 7.54 12.37 8.08
CA CYS A 178 8.98 12.15 8.23
C CYS A 178 9.57 13.05 9.31
N ARG A 179 10.49 12.52 10.12
CA ARG A 179 11.06 13.26 11.28
C ARG A 179 12.08 14.29 10.82
N ASN A 180 12.79 14.01 9.73
CA ASN A 180 13.81 14.88 9.16
C ASN A 180 13.44 15.17 7.70
N ARG A 181 12.73 16.27 7.43
CA ARG A 181 12.64 16.77 6.05
C ARG A 181 14.05 17.19 5.62
N MET A 182 14.74 16.38 4.83
CA MET A 182 15.82 16.91 4.02
C MET A 182 15.17 17.83 2.99
N PRO A 183 15.49 19.14 2.95
CA PRO A 183 14.96 20.01 1.93
C PRO A 183 15.39 19.46 0.56
N LEU A 184 14.43 19.24 -0.34
CA LEU A 184 14.72 18.98 -1.74
C LEU A 184 15.67 20.07 -2.24
N LEU A 185 16.90 19.69 -2.59
CA LEU A 185 17.84 20.60 -3.24
C LEU A 185 17.17 21.17 -4.49
N PRO A 186 17.11 22.50 -4.67
CA PRO A 186 16.59 23.08 -5.89
C PRO A 186 17.41 22.55 -7.06
N SER A 187 16.75 21.93 -8.05
CA SER A 187 17.38 21.56 -9.31
C SER A 187 18.10 22.79 -9.87
N ALA A 188 19.42 22.69 -10.03
CA ALA A 188 20.22 23.72 -10.66
C ALA A 188 19.61 24.03 -12.04
N SER A 189 19.02 25.22 -12.17
CA SER A 189 18.63 25.77 -13.46
C SER A 189 19.92 26.14 -14.18
N SER A 190 20.39 25.28 -15.07
CA SER A 190 21.43 25.66 -16.03
C SER A 190 20.86 26.71 -16.98
N LYS A 191 21.43 27.92 -16.91
CA LYS A 191 21.37 28.91 -17.98
C LYS A 191 22.36 28.55 -19.07
#